data_AF-A0AAE1HG78-F1
#
_entry.id   AF-A0AAE1HG78-F1
#
_cell.length_a   1.000
_cell.length_b   1.000
_cell.length_c   1.000
_cell.angle_alpha   90.00
_cell.angle_beta   90.00
_cell.angle_gamma   90.00
#
_symmetry.space_group_name_H-M   'P 1'
#
loop_
_entity.id
_entity.type
_entity.pdbx_description
1 polymer ?
#
loop_
_entity_poly.entity_id
_entity_poly.type
_entity_poly.pdbx_seq_one_letter_code
_entity_poly.pdbx_strand_id
1 'polypeptide(L)'
;MNPLGSAKNKYKDLVVYFAIDNSKAHLRSMVATNLVMIIRESVFKAVGAKKCWDRLVTDLKKMEGEGIKFKEDMVDILMEFMIGDSLGQHLIGGFIESFSGTYFCRFCDITKMSFRSNPSITKPQRSKESYNLCVLRSNLTGKPSKGVKASSEFNTLKLFHATSHLVPCIAHDLFEGVVSWDMAGIIAHFVNVKKWFTYQRLNSRIKKFKCTGVDSRNKPATVYVNGEKLGGHAVQNWTMLTLFFFNYW
;
A
#
# COMPACT_ATOMS: atom_id res chain seq x y z
N MET A 1 -9.15 -1.52 -3.56
CA MET A 1 -9.35 -2.90 -3.04
C MET A 1 -8.58 -3.09 -1.73
N ASN A 2 -9.11 -2.64 -0.58
CA ASN A 2 -8.46 -2.87 0.71
C ASN A 2 -9.04 -4.14 1.41
N PRO A 3 -8.34 -5.28 1.45
CA PRO A 3 -8.83 -6.49 2.10
C PRO A 3 -8.79 -6.44 3.64
N LEU A 4 -8.22 -5.38 4.22
CA LEU A 4 -7.99 -5.22 5.66
C LEU A 4 -8.84 -4.13 6.31
N GLY A 5 -9.54 -3.30 5.52
CA GLY A 5 -10.34 -2.17 6.01
C GLY A 5 -11.78 -2.52 6.43
N SER A 6 -12.43 -1.60 7.13
CA SER A 6 -13.81 -1.71 7.64
C SER A 6 -14.89 -1.85 6.55
N ALA A 7 -14.57 -1.54 5.29
CA ALA A 7 -15.46 -1.64 4.13
C ALA A 7 -15.26 -2.94 3.30
N LYS A 8 -14.81 -4.02 3.95
CA LYS A 8 -14.34 -5.28 3.33
C LYS A 8 -15.30 -5.94 2.31
N ASN A 9 -16.62 -5.68 2.37
CA ASN A 9 -17.64 -6.53 1.74
C ASN A 9 -18.75 -5.86 0.91
N LYS A 10 -18.88 -4.53 0.80
CA LYS A 10 -20.06 -3.93 0.12
C LYS A 10 -19.83 -3.52 -1.34
N TYR A 11 -18.68 -2.91 -1.67
CA TYR A 11 -18.31 -2.54 -3.04
C TYR A 11 -16.78 -2.59 -3.17
N LYS A 12 -16.27 -3.50 -4.00
CA LYS A 12 -14.83 -3.61 -4.26
C LYS A 12 -14.51 -2.83 -5.52
N ASP A 13 -14.11 -1.59 -5.32
CA ASP A 13 -13.66 -0.72 -6.39
C ASP A 13 -12.13 -0.60 -6.38
N LEU A 14 -11.59 -0.52 -7.58
CA LEU A 14 -10.25 -0.04 -7.85
C LEU A 14 -10.36 1.45 -8.13
N VAL A 15 -9.76 2.26 -7.28
CA VAL A 15 -9.78 3.72 -7.41
C VAL A 15 -8.35 4.19 -7.57
N VAL A 16 -8.12 4.96 -8.64
CA VAL A 16 -6.81 5.53 -8.93
C VAL A 16 -6.90 7.03 -8.74
N TYR A 17 -5.98 7.54 -7.94
CA TYR A 17 -5.76 8.97 -7.74
C TYR A 17 -4.37 9.32 -8.23
N PHE A 18 -4.16 10.59 -8.55
CA PHE A 18 -2.82 11.14 -8.76
C PHE A 18 -2.57 12.35 -7.87
N ALA A 19 -1.30 12.56 -7.56
CA ALA A 19 -0.78 13.75 -6.90
C ALA A 19 0.44 14.24 -7.68
N ILE A 20 0.70 15.54 -7.62
CA ILE A 20 1.89 16.15 -8.22
C ILE A 20 2.99 16.18 -7.15
N ASP A 21 4.06 15.39 -7.34
CA ASP A 21 5.09 15.23 -6.30
C ASP A 21 5.96 16.48 -6.11
N ASN A 22 6.34 17.16 -7.20
CA ASN A 22 7.18 18.36 -7.18
C ASN A 22 6.48 19.63 -6.64
N SER A 23 5.32 19.48 -5.97
CA SER A 23 4.60 20.56 -5.31
C SER A 23 5.12 20.82 -3.89
N LYS A 24 5.07 22.06 -3.41
CA LYS A 24 5.46 22.40 -2.03
C LYS A 24 4.59 21.64 -1.03
N ALA A 25 5.16 21.17 0.08
CA ALA A 25 4.47 20.30 1.05
C ALA A 25 3.12 20.87 1.55
N HIS A 26 3.00 22.18 1.72
CA HIS A 26 1.74 22.83 2.14
C HIS A 26 0.63 22.79 1.07
N LEU A 27 0.96 22.53 -0.20
CA LEU A 27 -0.01 22.33 -1.28
C LEU A 27 -0.49 20.86 -1.36
N ARG A 28 0.18 19.94 -0.66
CA ARG A 28 -0.11 18.50 -0.70
C ARG A 28 -1.19 18.04 0.28
N SER A 29 -1.53 18.80 1.33
CA SER A 29 -2.21 18.25 2.52
C SER A 29 -3.74 18.37 2.57
N MET A 30 -4.42 18.98 1.59
CA MET A 30 -5.89 19.06 1.60
C MET A 30 -6.59 19.00 0.24
N VAL A 31 -5.84 19.12 -0.88
CA VAL A 31 -6.39 19.26 -2.24
C VAL A 31 -5.73 18.28 -3.25
N ALA A 32 -4.83 17.41 -2.80
CA ALA A 32 -3.76 16.90 -3.68
C ALA A 32 -3.94 15.48 -4.25
N THR A 33 -5.06 14.80 -3.97
CA THR A 33 -5.38 13.52 -4.63
C THR A 33 -6.52 13.73 -5.60
N ASN A 34 -6.18 13.82 -6.88
CA ASN A 34 -7.12 14.02 -7.96
C ASN A 34 -7.58 12.66 -8.48
N LEU A 35 -8.89 12.45 -8.51
CA LEU A 35 -9.46 11.20 -9.01
C LEU A 35 -9.18 11.06 -10.51
N VAL A 36 -8.55 9.94 -10.90
CA VAL A 36 -8.32 9.59 -12.31
C VAL A 36 -9.43 8.68 -12.82
N MET A 37 -9.68 7.60 -12.09
CA MET A 37 -10.64 6.58 -12.53
C MET A 37 -11.14 5.72 -11.37
N ILE A 38 -12.34 5.18 -11.56
CA ILE A 38 -12.97 4.18 -10.68
C ILE A 38 -13.35 2.99 -11.56
N ILE A 39 -12.92 1.78 -11.17
CA ILE A 39 -13.26 0.54 -11.86
C ILE A 39 -13.86 -0.43 -10.84
N ARG A 40 -15.08 -0.90 -11.12
CA ARG A 40 -15.69 -1.97 -10.32
C ARG A 40 -14.92 -3.27 -10.53
N GLU A 41 -14.63 -4.00 -9.45
CA GLU A 41 -13.90 -5.28 -9.54
C GLU A 41 -14.58 -6.28 -10.49
N SER A 42 -15.92 -6.32 -10.53
CA SER A 42 -16.66 -7.18 -11.45
C SER A 42 -16.37 -6.88 -12.91
N VAL A 43 -16.28 -5.60 -13.27
CA VAL A 43 -15.90 -5.15 -14.62
C VAL A 43 -14.45 -5.50 -14.89
N PHE A 44 -13.55 -5.25 -13.94
CA PHE A 44 -12.14 -5.58 -14.09
C PHE A 44 -11.93 -7.08 -14.36
N LYS A 45 -12.64 -7.96 -13.65
CA LYS A 45 -12.59 -9.41 -13.86
C LYS A 45 -13.14 -9.85 -15.22
N ALA A 46 -14.21 -9.21 -15.69
CA ALA A 46 -14.83 -9.55 -16.97
C ALA A 46 -14.02 -9.05 -18.19
N VAL A 47 -13.42 -7.87 -18.07
CA VAL A 47 -12.79 -7.14 -19.19
C VAL A 47 -11.27 -7.36 -19.23
N GLY A 48 -10.66 -7.62 -18.08
CA GLY A 48 -9.23 -7.84 -17.93
C GLY A 48 -8.42 -6.54 -17.79
N ALA A 49 -7.21 -6.68 -17.25
CA ALA A 49 -6.32 -5.56 -16.93
C ALA A 49 -6.00 -4.69 -18.16
N LYS A 50 -5.58 -5.31 -19.27
CA LYS A 50 -5.21 -4.61 -20.52
C LYS A 50 -6.25 -3.58 -20.94
N LYS A 51 -7.50 -3.99 -21.13
CA LYS A 51 -8.59 -3.11 -21.55
C LYS A 51 -8.96 -2.06 -20.50
N CYS A 52 -8.87 -2.40 -19.21
CA CYS A 52 -9.15 -1.45 -18.13
C CYS A 52 -8.10 -0.33 -18.07
N TRP A 53 -6.83 -0.65 -18.34
CA TRP A 53 -5.72 0.30 -18.25
C TRP A 53 -5.42 1.03 -19.55
N ASP A 54 -5.90 0.52 -20.69
CA ASP A 54 -5.57 1.00 -22.03
C ASP A 54 -5.66 2.52 -22.18
N ARG A 55 -6.77 3.12 -21.73
CA ARG A 55 -6.97 4.57 -21.82
C ARG A 55 -5.97 5.35 -20.97
N LEU A 56 -5.78 4.93 -19.71
CA LEU A 56 -4.86 5.60 -18.78
C LEU A 56 -3.41 5.50 -19.26
N VAL A 57 -2.97 4.31 -19.69
CA VAL A 57 -1.61 4.10 -20.21
C VAL A 57 -1.38 4.89 -21.49
N THR A 58 -2.38 4.98 -22.37
CA THR A 58 -2.29 5.79 -23.60
C THR A 58 -2.13 7.28 -23.28
N ASP A 59 -2.95 7.81 -22.36
CA ASP A 59 -2.87 9.21 -21.97
C ASP A 59 -1.53 9.52 -21.28
N LEU A 60 -1.03 8.63 -20.41
CA LEU A 60 0.29 8.77 -19.80
C LEU A 60 1.41 8.75 -20.84
N LYS A 61 1.40 7.84 -21.82
CA LYS A 61 2.39 7.81 -22.90
C LYS A 61 2.41 9.11 -23.70
N LYS A 62 1.22 9.66 -23.98
CA LYS A 62 1.11 10.94 -24.66
C LYS A 62 1.76 12.06 -23.85
N MET A 63 1.46 12.11 -22.55
CA MET A 63 2.05 13.09 -21.63
C MET A 63 3.57 12.96 -21.49
N GLU A 64 4.11 11.74 -21.47
CA GLU A 64 5.57 11.49 -21.38
C GLU A 64 6.32 11.79 -22.69
N GLY A 65 5.63 11.80 -23.83
CA GLY A 65 6.22 12.04 -25.15
C GLY A 65 6.04 13.46 -25.68
N GLU A 66 4.85 14.04 -25.47
CA GLU A 66 4.47 15.36 -25.99
C GLU A 66 4.51 16.46 -24.92
N GLY A 67 4.50 16.10 -23.63
CA GLY A 67 4.32 17.04 -22.53
C GLY A 67 2.91 17.65 -22.47
N ILE A 68 2.73 18.64 -21.61
CA ILE A 68 1.52 19.45 -21.50
C ILE A 68 1.91 20.91 -21.71
N LYS A 69 1.18 21.59 -22.61
CA LYS A 69 1.34 23.04 -22.79
C LYS A 69 0.76 23.78 -21.60
N PHE A 70 1.59 24.52 -20.88
CA PHE A 70 1.17 25.39 -19.79
C PHE A 70 1.69 26.80 -20.05
N LYS A 71 0.77 27.70 -20.41
CA LYS A 71 1.11 29.04 -20.92
C LYS A 71 1.97 28.94 -22.19
N GLU A 72 3.17 29.50 -22.16
CA GLU A 72 4.13 29.50 -23.27
C GLU A 72 5.11 28.33 -23.17
N ASP A 73 5.12 27.60 -22.04
CA ASP A 73 6.05 26.51 -21.78
C ASP A 73 5.43 25.15 -22.10
N MET A 74 6.28 24.24 -22.59
CA MET A 74 5.97 22.81 -22.64
C MET A 74 6.54 22.15 -21.40
N VAL A 75 5.66 21.50 -20.64
CA VAL A 75 6.02 20.81 -19.39
C VAL A 75 5.97 19.32 -19.61
N ASP A 76 7.11 18.66 -19.47
CA ASP A 76 7.18 17.20 -19.49
C ASP A 76 6.53 16.62 -18.24
N ILE A 77 5.63 15.66 -18.44
CA ILE A 77 4.96 14.97 -17.35
C ILE A 77 5.37 13.52 -17.37
N LEU A 78 5.89 13.05 -16.23
CA LEU A 78 6.39 11.70 -16.06
C LEU A 78 5.70 11.04 -14.87
N MET A 79 5.40 9.75 -15.01
CA MET A 79 4.91 8.96 -13.91
C MET A 79 6.08 8.53 -13.03
N GLU A 80 6.17 9.08 -11.82
CA GLU A 80 7.26 8.77 -10.89
C GLU A 80 7.09 7.39 -10.25
N PHE A 81 6.02 7.14 -9.49
CA PHE A 81 5.74 5.84 -8.89
C PHE A 81 4.24 5.67 -8.57
N MET A 82 3.86 4.45 -8.20
CA MET A 82 2.55 4.11 -7.67
C MET A 82 2.66 3.63 -6.22
N ILE A 83 1.84 4.24 -5.36
CA ILE A 83 1.60 3.79 -3.99
C ILE A 83 0.19 3.19 -3.93
N GLY A 84 0.04 2.08 -3.23
CA GLY A 84 -1.26 1.50 -2.93
C GLY A 84 -1.19 0.43 -1.88
N ASP A 85 -2.33 -0.16 -1.51
CA ASP A 85 -2.34 -1.37 -0.71
C ASP A 85 -1.64 -2.53 -1.45
N SER A 86 -1.18 -3.53 -0.70
CA SER A 86 -0.44 -4.65 -1.27
C SER A 86 -1.23 -5.41 -2.34
N LEU A 87 -2.57 -5.49 -2.24
CA LEU A 87 -3.40 -6.20 -3.22
C LEU A 87 -3.45 -5.47 -4.57
N GLY A 88 -3.71 -4.16 -4.53
CA GLY A 88 -3.71 -3.30 -5.71
C GLY A 88 -2.35 -3.24 -6.40
N GLN A 89 -1.25 -3.20 -5.64
CA GLN A 89 0.08 -3.24 -6.23
C GLN A 89 0.40 -4.58 -6.91
N HIS A 90 -0.03 -5.71 -6.35
CA HIS A 90 0.13 -7.00 -7.02
C HIS A 90 -0.67 -7.05 -8.33
N LEU A 91 -1.90 -6.52 -8.31
CA LEU A 91 -2.75 -6.42 -9.49
C LEU A 91 -2.11 -5.59 -10.61
N ILE A 92 -1.63 -4.38 -10.28
CA ILE A 92 -0.98 -3.47 -11.24
C ILE A 92 0.32 -4.09 -11.78
N GLY A 93 1.12 -4.71 -10.91
CA GLY A 93 2.41 -5.30 -11.27
C GLY A 93 2.34 -6.64 -12.00
N GLY A 94 1.14 -7.20 -12.20
CA GLY A 94 0.99 -8.52 -12.81
C GLY A 94 1.54 -9.65 -11.93
N PHE A 95 1.48 -9.49 -10.61
CA PHE A 95 1.83 -10.50 -9.61
C PHE A 95 0.58 -11.27 -9.16
N ILE A 96 0.78 -12.42 -8.51
CA ILE A 96 -0.32 -13.15 -7.90
C ILE A 96 -0.92 -12.36 -6.73
N GLU A 97 -2.24 -12.25 -6.66
CA GLU A 97 -2.95 -11.59 -5.56
C GLU A 97 -3.20 -12.50 -4.35
N SER A 98 -2.38 -13.55 -4.19
CA SER A 98 -2.47 -14.52 -3.11
C SER A 98 -1.26 -14.45 -2.20
N PHE A 99 -1.43 -13.81 -1.05
CA PHE A 99 -0.41 -13.73 0.00
C PHE A 99 -0.18 -15.05 0.75
N SER A 100 -1.02 -16.05 0.47
CA SER A 100 -0.83 -17.41 0.96
C SER A 100 0.02 -18.27 0.03
N GLY A 101 0.31 -17.82 -1.19
CA GLY A 101 1.09 -18.56 -2.18
C GLY A 101 2.57 -18.71 -1.84
N THR A 102 3.27 -19.58 -2.58
CA THR A 102 4.69 -19.87 -2.37
C THR A 102 5.56 -18.63 -2.57
N TYR A 103 5.35 -17.88 -3.65
CA TYR A 103 6.08 -16.66 -3.98
C TYR A 103 5.15 -15.46 -3.83
N PHE A 104 5.07 -14.94 -2.60
CA PHE A 104 4.12 -13.91 -2.19
C PHE A 104 4.68 -12.48 -2.26
N CYS A 105 6.00 -12.33 -2.31
CA CYS A 105 6.64 -11.02 -2.29
C CYS A 105 6.72 -10.44 -3.70
N ARG A 106 6.37 -9.16 -3.89
CA ARG A 106 6.55 -8.42 -5.16
C ARG A 106 7.96 -7.87 -5.39
N PHE A 107 8.75 -7.74 -4.32
CA PHE A 107 10.10 -7.19 -4.40
C PHE A 107 11.17 -8.24 -4.72
N CYS A 108 11.03 -9.47 -4.23
CA CYS A 108 12.03 -10.54 -4.40
C CYS A 108 11.38 -11.91 -4.59
N ASP A 109 12.19 -12.92 -4.93
CA ASP A 109 11.75 -14.31 -5.16
C ASP A 109 11.81 -15.20 -3.91
N ILE A 110 11.73 -14.61 -2.72
CA ILE A 110 11.64 -15.37 -1.47
C ILE A 110 10.42 -16.30 -1.46
N THR A 111 10.61 -17.51 -0.96
CA THR A 111 9.50 -18.44 -0.73
C THR A 111 8.91 -18.24 0.66
N LYS A 112 7.60 -18.49 0.79
CA LYS A 112 6.90 -18.49 2.08
C LYS A 112 7.55 -19.43 3.10
N MET A 113 8.05 -20.57 2.64
CA MET A 113 8.76 -21.53 3.48
C MET A 113 10.06 -20.94 4.03
N SER A 114 10.90 -20.36 3.15
CA SER A 114 12.16 -19.72 3.57
C SER A 114 11.94 -18.53 4.52
N PHE A 115 10.89 -17.73 4.26
CA PHE A 115 10.55 -16.61 5.15
C PHE A 115 10.06 -17.09 6.51
N ARG A 116 9.24 -18.15 6.56
CA ARG A 116 8.76 -18.72 7.82
C ARG A 116 9.87 -19.37 8.65
N SER A 117 10.86 -19.98 8.00
CA SER A 117 12.00 -20.56 8.72
C SER A 117 12.93 -19.49 9.28
N ASN A 118 13.05 -18.34 8.62
CA ASN A 118 13.84 -17.21 9.11
C ASN A 118 13.22 -15.88 8.63
N PRO A 119 12.42 -15.20 9.46
CA PRO A 119 11.77 -13.94 9.09
C PRO A 119 12.74 -12.78 8.80
N SER A 120 14.01 -12.90 9.20
CA SER A 120 15.05 -11.88 8.95
C SER A 120 15.77 -12.09 7.61
N ILE A 121 15.46 -13.17 6.88
CA ILE A 121 16.14 -13.45 5.61
C ILE A 121 15.72 -12.45 4.53
N THR A 122 16.71 -11.93 3.81
CA THR A 122 16.50 -11.08 2.64
C THR A 122 16.90 -11.81 1.37
N LYS A 123 16.31 -11.39 0.24
CA LYS A 123 16.67 -11.86 -1.10
C LYS A 123 16.93 -10.66 -2.01
N PRO A 124 17.74 -10.83 -3.06
CA PRO A 124 17.93 -9.77 -4.05
C PRO A 124 16.60 -9.26 -4.61
N GLN A 125 16.52 -7.96 -4.87
CA GLN A 125 15.38 -7.38 -5.55
C GLN A 125 15.26 -7.94 -6.97
N ARG A 126 14.02 -8.06 -7.47
CA ARG A 126 13.77 -8.43 -8.87
C ARG A 126 14.34 -7.36 -9.80
N SER A 127 15.15 -7.77 -10.77
CA SER A 127 15.54 -6.91 -11.88
C SER A 127 14.48 -6.91 -12.97
N LYS A 128 14.58 -6.00 -13.95
CA LYS A 128 13.68 -5.99 -15.11
C LYS A 128 13.79 -7.30 -15.89
N GLU A 129 15.00 -7.82 -16.04
CA GLU A 129 15.32 -9.05 -16.76
C GLU A 129 14.72 -10.27 -16.05
N SER A 130 14.87 -10.37 -14.72
CA SER A 130 14.34 -11.51 -13.98
C SER A 130 12.81 -11.52 -13.93
N TYR A 131 12.18 -10.33 -13.87
CA TYR A 131 10.74 -10.18 -14.03
C TYR A 131 10.28 -10.60 -15.43
N ASN A 132 10.90 -10.09 -16.49
CA ASN A 132 10.55 -10.40 -17.88
C ASN A 132 10.71 -11.90 -18.19
N LEU A 133 11.73 -12.55 -17.64
CA LEU A 133 11.89 -14.00 -17.75
C LEU A 133 10.73 -14.76 -17.09
N CYS A 134 10.24 -14.28 -15.94
CA CYS A 134 9.06 -14.85 -15.29
C CYS A 134 7.79 -14.63 -16.12
N VAL A 135 7.62 -13.45 -16.72
CA VAL A 135 6.50 -13.18 -17.65
C VAL A 135 6.53 -14.14 -18.84
N LEU A 136 7.68 -14.29 -19.50
CA LEU A 136 7.85 -15.23 -20.62
C LEU A 136 7.47 -16.65 -20.21
N ARG A 137 7.98 -17.13 -19.07
CA ARG A 137 7.63 -18.45 -18.54
C ARG A 137 6.15 -18.59 -18.23
N SER A 138 5.52 -17.55 -17.70
CA SER A 138 4.09 -17.58 -17.41
C SER A 138 3.24 -17.64 -18.67
N ASN A 139 3.63 -16.91 -19.72
CA ASN A 139 2.96 -16.99 -21.01
C ASN A 139 3.12 -18.37 -21.67
N LEU A 140 4.32 -18.96 -21.60
CA LEU A 140 4.60 -20.27 -22.19
C LEU A 140 3.88 -21.42 -21.46
N THR A 141 3.78 -21.34 -20.13
CA THR A 141 3.25 -22.44 -19.30
C THR A 141 1.78 -22.26 -18.92
N GLY A 142 1.20 -21.08 -19.11
CA GLY A 142 -0.11 -20.70 -18.60
C GLY A 142 -0.18 -20.63 -17.06
N LYS A 143 0.97 -20.66 -16.36
CA LYS A 143 1.04 -20.70 -14.89
C LYS A 143 1.96 -19.60 -14.34
N PRO A 144 1.67 -19.02 -13.16
CA PRO A 144 2.54 -18.03 -12.55
C PRO A 144 3.96 -18.56 -12.31
N SER A 145 4.98 -17.77 -12.66
CA SER A 145 6.40 -18.07 -12.44
C SER A 145 6.96 -17.16 -11.35
N LYS A 146 7.46 -17.72 -10.25
CA LYS A 146 7.98 -16.96 -9.09
C LYS A 146 7.06 -15.82 -8.62
N GLY A 147 5.74 -16.05 -8.66
CA GLY A 147 4.72 -15.09 -8.25
C GLY A 147 4.34 -14.04 -9.30
N VAL A 148 4.96 -14.04 -10.48
CA VAL A 148 4.56 -13.21 -11.63
C VAL A 148 3.57 -14.02 -12.47
N LYS A 149 2.44 -13.42 -12.88
CA LYS A 149 1.40 -14.07 -13.70
C LYS A 149 1.29 -13.48 -15.10
N ALA A 150 1.61 -12.20 -15.26
CA ALA A 150 1.53 -11.47 -16.52
C ALA A 150 2.42 -10.23 -16.44
N SER A 151 2.70 -9.58 -17.58
CA SER A 151 3.35 -8.27 -17.57
C SER A 151 2.40 -7.21 -17.01
N SER A 152 2.95 -6.20 -16.33
CA SER A 152 2.23 -4.97 -16.02
C SER A 152 2.00 -4.17 -17.30
N GLU A 153 0.79 -3.67 -17.50
CA GLU A 153 0.45 -2.78 -18.62
C GLU A 153 1.27 -1.47 -18.58
N PHE A 154 1.66 -1.04 -17.38
CA PHE A 154 2.43 0.18 -17.13
C PHE A 154 3.92 0.02 -17.44
N ASN A 155 4.44 -1.21 -17.61
CA ASN A 155 5.84 -1.42 -18.04
C ASN A 155 6.12 -0.90 -19.45
N THR A 156 5.09 -0.44 -20.16
CA THR A 156 5.21 0.18 -21.48
C THR A 156 5.45 1.70 -21.43
N LEU A 157 5.46 2.31 -20.24
CA LEU A 157 5.85 3.71 -20.02
C LEU A 157 7.38 3.86 -20.02
N LYS A 158 7.87 5.09 -20.20
CA LYS A 158 9.29 5.38 -20.40
C LYS A 158 10.13 5.07 -19.16
N LEU A 159 9.67 5.50 -17.99
CA LEU A 159 10.40 5.34 -16.73
C LEU A 159 9.86 4.17 -15.90
N PHE A 160 8.54 4.01 -15.85
CA PHE A 160 7.90 3.06 -14.97
C PHE A 160 8.30 1.60 -15.24
N HIS A 161 8.45 0.83 -14.17
CA HIS A 161 8.53 -0.62 -14.23
C HIS A 161 8.03 -1.21 -12.91
N ALA A 162 7.30 -2.32 -12.98
CA ALA A 162 6.67 -2.98 -11.85
C ALA A 162 7.65 -3.38 -10.74
N THR A 163 8.93 -3.54 -11.06
CA THR A 163 9.97 -3.93 -10.08
C THR A 163 10.56 -2.76 -9.30
N SER A 164 10.48 -1.53 -9.82
CA SER A 164 11.16 -0.37 -9.23
C SER A 164 10.22 0.78 -8.86
N HIS A 165 9.01 0.83 -9.45
CA HIS A 165 8.08 1.96 -9.30
C HIS A 165 6.76 1.60 -8.61
N LEU A 166 6.66 0.37 -8.07
CA LEU A 166 5.60 -0.07 -7.14
C LEU A 166 6.13 -0.04 -5.70
N VAL A 167 6.11 1.15 -5.11
CA VAL A 167 6.77 1.43 -3.83
C VAL A 167 5.93 0.96 -2.62
N PRO A 168 6.55 0.61 -1.48
CA PRO A 168 5.82 0.30 -0.26
C PRO A 168 4.95 1.47 0.20
N CYS A 169 3.79 1.16 0.78
CA CYS A 169 2.89 2.17 1.32
C CYS A 169 3.07 2.23 2.83
N ILE A 170 3.69 3.29 3.35
CA ILE A 170 3.92 3.45 4.80
C ILE A 170 2.61 3.33 5.61
N ALA A 171 1.50 3.83 5.07
CA ALA A 171 0.20 3.72 5.72
C ALA A 171 -0.24 2.26 5.90
N HIS A 172 -0.24 1.48 4.83
CA HIS A 172 -0.75 0.10 4.86
C HIS A 172 0.27 -0.91 5.38
N ASP A 173 1.54 -0.78 4.98
CA ASP A 173 2.59 -1.76 5.29
C ASP A 173 3.15 -1.54 6.71
N LEU A 174 3.38 -0.29 7.13
CA LEU A 174 3.91 0.02 8.45
C LEU A 174 2.80 0.25 9.48
N PHE A 175 1.91 1.24 9.27
CA PHE A 175 0.96 1.65 10.32
C PHE A 175 -0.24 0.73 10.49
N GLU A 176 -0.87 0.28 9.41
CA GLU A 176 -1.94 -0.74 9.47
C GLU A 176 -1.40 -2.17 9.48
N GLY A 177 -0.13 -2.34 9.11
CA GLY A 177 0.62 -3.59 9.21
C GLY A 177 1.36 -3.65 10.54
N VAL A 178 2.69 -3.61 10.48
CA VAL A 178 3.62 -3.87 11.60
C VAL A 178 3.22 -3.19 12.91
N VAL A 179 3.05 -1.86 12.89
CA VAL A 179 2.74 -1.08 14.10
C VAL A 179 1.44 -1.52 14.74
N SER A 180 0.42 -1.88 13.97
CA SER A 180 -0.85 -2.31 14.53
C SER A 180 -0.72 -3.62 15.34
N TRP A 181 0.12 -4.54 14.90
CA TRP A 181 0.34 -5.83 15.56
C TRP A 181 1.30 -5.68 16.73
N ASP A 182 2.46 -5.05 16.51
CA ASP A 182 3.50 -4.92 17.51
C ASP A 182 3.02 -4.08 18.71
N MET A 183 2.30 -2.99 18.46
CA MET A 183 1.75 -2.17 19.54
C MET A 183 0.70 -2.93 20.36
N ALA A 184 -0.14 -3.75 19.73
CA ALA A 184 -1.10 -4.58 20.47
C ALA A 184 -0.37 -5.58 21.38
N GLY A 185 0.69 -6.23 20.88
CA GLY A 185 1.54 -7.13 21.66
C GLY A 185 2.26 -6.44 22.81
N ILE A 186 2.85 -5.26 22.57
CA ILE A 186 3.55 -4.45 23.58
C ILE A 186 2.57 -4.03 24.69
N ILE A 187 1.40 -3.51 24.33
CA ILE A 187 0.38 -3.10 25.29
C ILE A 187 -0.09 -4.32 26.10
N ALA A 188 -0.34 -5.45 25.44
CA ALA A 188 -0.73 -6.68 26.13
C ALA A 188 0.34 -7.13 27.13
N HIS A 189 1.63 -7.04 26.78
CA HIS A 189 2.72 -7.33 27.71
C HIS A 189 2.73 -6.36 28.91
N PHE A 190 2.60 -5.05 28.66
CA PHE A 190 2.62 -4.04 29.72
C PHE A 190 1.44 -4.17 30.69
N VAL A 191 0.26 -4.51 30.18
CA VAL A 191 -0.95 -4.69 31.00
C VAL A 191 -0.96 -6.04 31.70
N ASN A 192 -0.70 -7.13 30.98
CA ASN A 192 -0.94 -8.48 31.48
C ASN A 192 0.26 -9.07 32.23
N VAL A 193 1.49 -8.72 31.84
CA VAL A 193 2.72 -9.24 32.44
C VAL A 193 3.32 -8.23 33.42
N LYS A 194 3.59 -7.01 32.95
CA LYS A 194 4.23 -5.98 33.78
C LYS A 194 3.29 -5.31 34.78
N LYS A 195 1.98 -5.37 34.53
CA LYS A 195 0.93 -4.73 35.35
C LYS A 195 1.13 -3.22 35.54
N TRP A 196 1.75 -2.53 34.59
CA TRP A 196 2.04 -1.10 34.71
C TRP A 196 0.78 -0.22 34.62
N PHE A 197 -0.21 -0.65 33.84
CA PHE A 197 -1.50 0.01 33.70
C PHE A 197 -2.57 -0.99 33.23
N THR A 198 -3.82 -0.54 33.14
CA THR A 198 -4.95 -1.34 32.62
C THR A 198 -5.42 -0.80 31.26
N TYR A 199 -6.05 -1.65 30.45
CA TYR A 199 -6.71 -1.23 29.21
C TYR A 199 -7.71 -0.08 29.45
N GLN A 200 -8.47 -0.14 30.55
CA GLN A 200 -9.40 0.92 30.94
C GLN A 200 -8.69 2.26 31.20
N ARG A 201 -7.56 2.25 31.91
CA ARG A 201 -6.76 3.45 32.16
C ARG A 201 -6.19 4.02 30.86
N LEU A 202 -5.66 3.17 29.98
CA LEU A 202 -5.14 3.57 28.67
C LEU A 202 -6.23 4.23 27.82
N ASN A 203 -7.36 3.55 27.62
CA ASN A 203 -8.49 4.07 26.83
C ASN A 203 -9.06 5.36 27.41
N SER A 204 -9.12 5.50 28.73
CA SER A 204 -9.54 6.74 29.40
C SER A 204 -8.57 7.90 29.08
N ARG A 205 -7.27 7.64 29.11
CA ARG A 205 -6.25 8.64 28.74
C ARG A 205 -6.31 9.02 27.27
N ILE A 206 -6.43 8.05 26.35
CA ILE A 206 -6.61 8.32 24.91
C ILE A 206 -7.82 9.24 24.69
N LYS A 207 -8.96 8.95 25.33
CA LYS A 207 -10.18 9.77 25.18
C LYS A 207 -9.98 11.20 25.68
N LYS A 208 -9.32 11.36 26.83
CA LYS A 208 -9.07 12.66 27.48
C LYS A 208 -7.96 13.46 26.81
N PHE A 209 -7.04 12.81 26.09
CA PHE A 209 -5.96 13.50 25.40
C PHE A 209 -6.54 14.47 24.36
N LYS A 210 -6.10 15.73 24.43
CA LYS A 210 -6.55 16.79 23.54
C LYS A 210 -5.64 16.84 22.31
N CYS A 211 -5.93 16.01 21.31
CA CYS A 211 -5.33 16.18 19.99
C CYS A 211 -5.81 17.51 19.39
N THR A 212 -4.88 18.34 18.95
CA THR A 212 -5.14 19.67 18.34
C THR A 212 -4.82 19.68 16.85
N GLY A 213 -5.29 20.70 16.13
CA GLY A 213 -5.01 20.85 14.71
C GLY A 213 -5.52 19.67 13.88
N VAL A 214 -4.70 19.20 12.93
CA VAL A 214 -5.02 18.10 12.01
C VAL A 214 -5.26 16.76 12.72
N ASP A 215 -4.68 16.57 13.91
CA ASP A 215 -4.78 15.31 14.66
C ASP A 215 -6.07 15.19 15.48
N SER A 216 -6.85 16.28 15.60
CA SER A 216 -8.11 16.29 16.35
C SER A 216 -9.11 15.24 15.87
N ARG A 217 -9.10 14.91 14.57
CA ARG A 217 -9.95 13.89 13.94
C ARG A 217 -9.33 12.50 13.93
N ASN A 218 -8.05 12.37 14.30
CA ASN A 218 -7.23 11.17 14.11
C ASN A 218 -6.85 10.50 15.43
N LYS A 219 -7.67 10.68 16.47
CA LYS A 219 -7.45 10.04 17.78
C LYS A 219 -7.31 8.52 17.63
N PRO A 220 -6.42 7.88 18.40
CA PRO A 220 -6.29 6.42 18.42
C PRO A 220 -7.64 5.73 18.65
N ALA A 221 -7.83 4.60 17.98
CA ALA A 221 -8.99 3.75 18.23
C ALA A 221 -8.94 3.13 19.63
N THR A 222 -10.09 2.67 20.11
CA THR A 222 -10.16 1.92 21.39
C THR A 222 -9.30 0.66 21.31
N VAL A 223 -8.46 0.46 22.31
CA VAL A 223 -7.65 -0.75 22.46
C VAL A 223 -8.44 -1.79 23.23
N TYR A 224 -8.75 -2.91 22.59
CA TYR A 224 -9.54 -3.98 23.19
C TYR A 224 -8.65 -5.01 23.89
N VAL A 225 -9.18 -5.57 24.98
CA VAL A 225 -8.56 -6.69 25.68
C VAL A 225 -8.47 -7.88 24.72
N ASN A 226 -7.32 -8.56 24.69
CA ASN A 226 -7.05 -9.71 23.82
C ASN A 226 -7.18 -9.40 22.30
N GLY A 227 -7.09 -8.13 21.90
CA GLY A 227 -7.01 -7.77 20.49
C GLY A 227 -5.66 -8.21 19.91
N GLU A 228 -5.68 -8.98 18.82
CA GLU A 228 -4.45 -9.40 18.12
C GLU A 228 -3.72 -8.23 17.44
N LYS A 229 -4.46 -7.18 17.05
CA LYS A 229 -3.94 -5.95 16.47
C LYS A 229 -4.74 -4.73 16.91
N LEU A 230 -4.15 -3.55 16.81
CA LEU A 230 -4.85 -2.29 16.97
C LEU A 230 -5.91 -2.12 15.87
N GLY A 231 -7.06 -1.56 16.26
CA GLY A 231 -8.06 -1.07 15.31
C GLY A 231 -7.72 0.32 14.79
N GLY A 232 -8.58 0.86 13.92
CA GLY A 232 -8.40 2.20 13.34
C GLY A 232 -7.58 2.22 12.05
N HIS A 233 -7.48 3.40 11.46
CA HIS A 233 -6.76 3.67 10.22
C HIS A 233 -5.28 4.00 10.47
N ALA A 234 -4.46 3.96 9.42
CA ALA A 234 -3.03 4.26 9.47
C ALA A 234 -2.66 5.48 10.33
N VAL A 235 -3.36 6.61 10.15
CA VAL A 235 -3.08 7.86 10.89
C VAL A 235 -3.41 7.77 12.38
N GLN A 236 -4.39 6.94 12.76
CA GLN A 236 -4.74 6.68 14.17
C GLN A 236 -3.68 5.79 14.83
N ASN A 237 -3.13 4.82 14.10
CA ASN A 237 -2.04 3.98 14.58
C ASN A 237 -0.71 4.75 14.67
N TRP A 238 -0.44 5.65 13.73
CA TRP A 238 0.64 6.64 13.84
C TRP A 238 0.48 7.46 15.12
N THR A 239 -0.70 8.04 15.33
CA THR A 239 -0.98 8.84 16.54
C THR A 239 -0.80 8.00 17.81
N MET A 240 -1.24 6.74 17.81
CA MET A 240 -1.05 5.84 18.95
C MET A 240 0.44 5.61 19.24
N LEU A 241 1.24 5.32 18.22
CA LEU A 241 2.67 5.11 18.35
C LEU A 241 3.36 6.36 18.94
N THR A 242 3.02 7.54 18.42
CA THR A 242 3.58 8.81 18.92
C THR A 242 3.17 9.09 20.36
N LEU A 243 1.88 8.91 20.69
CA LEU A 243 1.39 9.17 22.04
C LEU A 243 2.00 8.21 23.06
N PHE A 244 2.17 6.96 22.70
CA PHE A 244 2.60 5.91 23.63
C PHE A 244 4.06 6.05 24.07
N PHE A 245 4.97 6.49 23.19
CA PHE A 245 6.40 6.57 23.52
C PHE A 245 6.89 7.98 23.89
N PHE A 246 6.25 9.04 23.40
CA PHE A 246 6.76 10.40 23.57
C PHE A 246 6.03 11.23 24.63
N ASN A 247 4.96 10.70 25.24
CA ASN A 247 4.34 11.31 26.41
C ASN A 247 4.66 10.45 27.63
N TYR A 248 5.27 11.01 28.67
CA TYR A 248 5.51 10.32 29.92
C TYR A 248 4.17 9.86 30.53
N TRP A 249 3.99 8.55 30.75
CA TRP A 249 2.77 7.92 31.26
C TRP A 249 2.79 7.76 32.78
#